data_AF-A0AAX1RX73-F1
#
_entry.id   AF-A0AAX1RX73-F1
#
_cell.length_a   1.000
_cell.length_b   1.000
_cell.length_c   1.000
_cell.angle_alpha   90.00
_cell.angle_beta   90.00
_cell.angle_gamma   90.00
#
_symmetry.space_group_name_H-M   'P 1'
#
loop_
_entity.id
_entity.type
_entity.pdbx_description
1 polymer ?
#
loop_
_entity_poly.entity_id
_entity_poly.type
_entity_poly.pdbx_seq_one_letter_code
_entity_poly.pdbx_strand_id
1 'polypeptide(L)'
;MKSKYITLKDNAYAYSQSSLSFVLRNSLVEEGERIYYFDVFFTVENIKYKLKIALFDSDFDNLKGFKYGTPISECYFIEPDFHLTVLHFGDEDLVVYVNIDSGLRYANVATESGIAIKLNVTKDKFDHFINQLLSINDAY
;
A
#
# COMPACT_ATOMS: atom_id res chain seq x y z
N MET A 1 15.67 -8.91 -12.62
CA MET A 1 15.32 -9.38 -11.25
C MET A 1 14.00 -10.12 -11.28
N LYS A 2 13.80 -11.13 -10.41
CA LYS A 2 12.47 -11.74 -10.26
C LYS A 2 11.51 -10.68 -9.70
N SER A 3 10.41 -10.44 -10.40
CA SER A 3 9.32 -9.56 -9.95
C SER A 3 8.86 -10.00 -8.55
N LYS A 4 9.07 -9.17 -7.53
CA LYS A 4 8.59 -9.44 -6.17
C LYS A 4 7.12 -9.06 -6.10
N TYR A 5 6.28 -10.08 -5.86
CA TYR A 5 4.83 -9.95 -5.75
C TYR A 5 4.45 -10.02 -4.28
N ILE A 6 3.95 -8.92 -3.72
CA ILE A 6 3.62 -8.77 -2.30
C ILE A 6 2.12 -8.56 -2.19
N THR A 7 1.45 -9.22 -1.26
CA THR A 7 -0.02 -9.16 -1.18
C THR A 7 -0.53 -9.18 0.25
N LEU A 8 -1.41 -8.24 0.55
CA LEU A 8 -2.27 -8.24 1.73
C LEU A 8 -3.66 -8.72 1.33
N LYS A 9 -4.14 -9.78 1.97
CA LYS A 9 -5.48 -10.34 1.74
C LYS A 9 -6.37 -10.06 2.94
N ASP A 10 -7.63 -9.75 2.67
CA ASP A 10 -8.66 -9.66 3.70
C ASP A 10 -8.78 -11.00 4.48
N ASN A 11 -9.12 -10.94 5.76
CA ASN A 11 -9.29 -12.10 6.62
C ASN A 11 -10.34 -13.07 6.07
N ALA A 12 -11.40 -12.54 5.44
CA ALA A 12 -12.44 -13.29 4.78
C ALA A 12 -12.22 -13.42 3.26
N TYR A 13 -10.96 -13.38 2.78
CA TYR A 13 -10.62 -13.41 1.35
C TYR A 13 -11.32 -14.52 0.55
N ALA A 14 -11.55 -15.69 1.15
CA ALA A 14 -12.28 -16.79 0.50
C ALA A 14 -13.67 -16.36 -0.01
N TYR A 15 -14.29 -15.38 0.65
CA TYR A 15 -15.60 -14.84 0.34
C TYR A 15 -15.52 -13.45 -0.32
N SER A 16 -14.74 -12.53 0.27
CA SER A 16 -14.66 -11.14 -0.19
C SER A 16 -13.86 -10.99 -1.49
N GLN A 17 -12.90 -11.90 -1.70
CA GLN A 17 -11.88 -11.80 -2.74
C GLN A 17 -11.12 -10.46 -2.69
N SER A 18 -11.13 -9.81 -1.52
CA SER A 18 -10.57 -8.48 -1.33
C SER A 18 -9.08 -8.54 -1.02
N SER A 19 -8.26 -7.83 -1.79
CA SER A 19 -6.81 -7.83 -1.58
C SER A 19 -6.13 -6.59 -2.16
N LEU A 20 -4.94 -6.30 -1.63
CA LEU A 20 -4.00 -5.29 -2.10
C LEU A 20 -2.71 -5.99 -2.51
N SER A 21 -2.23 -5.78 -3.74
CA SER A 21 -1.00 -6.40 -4.24
C SER A 21 -0.05 -5.38 -4.86
N PHE A 22 1.24 -5.51 -4.55
CA PHE A 22 2.33 -4.71 -5.12
C PHE A 22 3.23 -5.58 -5.98
N VAL A 23 3.56 -5.09 -7.17
CA VAL A 23 4.47 -5.77 -8.10
C VAL A 23 5.55 -4.81 -8.53
N LEU A 24 6.77 -5.02 -8.01
CA LEU A 24 7.93 -4.21 -8.42
C LEU A 24 8.24 -4.49 -9.90
N ARG A 25 8.19 -3.45 -10.72
CA ARG A 25 8.48 -3.52 -12.16
C ARG A 25 9.92 -3.20 -12.46
N ASN A 26 10.40 -2.09 -11.92
CA ASN A 26 11.77 -1.64 -12.08
C ASN A 26 12.15 -0.75 -10.90
N SER A 27 13.45 -0.54 -10.73
CA SER A 27 13.99 0.52 -9.90
C SER A 27 15.13 1.19 -10.63
N LEU A 28 15.26 2.50 -10.48
CA LEU A 28 16.38 3.27 -11.03
C LEU A 28 16.84 4.31 -10.01
N VAL A 29 18.01 4.88 -10.25
CA VAL A 29 18.54 5.99 -9.43
C VAL A 29 18.58 7.21 -10.32
N GLU A 30 17.88 8.26 -9.91
CA GLU A 30 17.81 9.56 -10.58
C GLU A 30 18.21 10.64 -9.56
N GLU A 31 19.16 11.49 -9.93
CA GLU A 31 19.65 12.59 -9.07
C GLU A 31 20.10 12.17 -7.64
N GLY A 32 20.47 10.89 -7.47
CA GLY A 32 20.91 10.34 -6.18
C GLY A 32 19.78 9.77 -5.32
N GLU A 33 18.52 9.82 -5.78
CA GLU A 33 17.37 9.19 -5.15
C GLU A 33 16.96 7.93 -5.92
N ARG A 34 16.63 6.86 -5.20
CA ARG A 34 16.13 5.64 -5.84
C ARG A 34 14.61 5.69 -5.97
N ILE A 35 14.14 5.40 -7.17
CA ILE A 35 12.73 5.36 -7.53
C ILE A 35 12.32 3.91 -7.80
N TYR A 36 11.26 3.45 -7.16
CA TYR A 36 10.71 2.11 -7.26
C TYR A 36 9.34 2.16 -7.96
N TYR A 37 9.26 1.62 -9.17
CA TYR A 37 8.01 1.61 -9.92
C TYR A 37 7.20 0.35 -9.66
N PHE A 38 5.98 0.53 -9.15
CA PHE A 38 5.06 -0.54 -8.84
C PHE A 38 3.85 -0.56 -9.76
N ASP A 39 3.44 -1.75 -10.17
CA ASP A 39 2.04 -2.00 -10.48
C ASP A 39 1.34 -2.39 -9.17
N VAL A 40 0.35 -1.61 -8.75
CA VAL A 40 -0.50 -1.90 -7.59
C VAL A 40 -1.85 -2.41 -8.08
N PHE A 41 -2.31 -3.52 -7.50
CA PHE A 41 -3.59 -4.11 -7.80
C PHE A 41 -4.46 -4.14 -6.56
N PHE A 42 -5.72 -3.76 -6.75
CA PHE A 42 -6.73 -3.86 -5.71
C PHE A 42 -7.87 -4.71 -6.25
N THR A 43 -8.27 -5.71 -5.48
CA THR A 43 -9.43 -6.54 -5.82
C THR A 43 -10.51 -6.33 -4.77
N VAL A 44 -11.76 -6.20 -5.19
CA VAL A 44 -12.96 -6.21 -4.33
C VAL A 44 -14.04 -6.94 -5.12
N GLU A 45 -14.69 -7.95 -4.53
CA GLU A 45 -15.79 -8.69 -5.18
C GLU A 45 -15.44 -9.22 -6.59
N ASN A 46 -14.22 -9.73 -6.76
CA ASN A 46 -13.65 -10.17 -8.05
C ASN A 46 -13.38 -9.07 -9.10
N ILE A 47 -13.68 -7.82 -8.80
CA ILE A 47 -13.31 -6.69 -9.66
C ILE A 47 -11.89 -6.27 -9.33
N LYS A 48 -11.02 -6.28 -10.33
CA LYS A 48 -9.61 -5.95 -10.19
C LYS A 48 -9.31 -4.58 -10.81
N TYR A 49 -8.81 -3.68 -9.97
CA TYR A 49 -8.29 -2.38 -10.35
C TYR A 49 -6.76 -2.40 -10.41
N LYS A 50 -6.20 -1.56 -11.28
CA LYS A 50 -4.76 -1.37 -11.42
C LYS A 50 -4.41 0.10 -11.24
N LEU A 51 -3.35 0.37 -10.50
CA LEU A 51 -2.68 1.66 -10.39
C LEU A 51 -1.19 1.45 -10.68
N LYS A 52 -0.53 2.50 -11.18
CA LYS A 52 0.92 2.56 -11.23
C LYS A 52 1.35 3.67 -10.28
N ILE A 53 2.30 3.37 -9.40
CA ILE A 53 2.87 4.36 -8.48
C ILE A 53 4.38 4.29 -8.53
N ALA A 54 5.03 5.38 -8.18
CA ALA A 54 6.44 5.41 -7.80
C ALA A 54 6.54 5.56 -6.28
N LEU A 55 7.42 4.78 -5.67
CA LEU A 55 7.84 5.01 -4.28
C LEU A 55 9.30 5.41 -4.29
N PHE A 56 9.66 6.30 -3.38
CA PHE A 56 11.01 6.83 -3.20
C PHE A 56 11.64 6.26 -1.92
N ASP A 57 12.96 6.42 -1.74
CA ASP A 57 13.62 5.97 -0.51
C ASP A 57 12.99 6.60 0.75
N SER A 58 12.58 7.86 0.65
CA SER A 58 11.87 8.60 1.69
C SER A 58 10.52 7.99 2.07
N ASP A 59 9.80 7.38 1.13
CA ASP A 59 8.59 6.60 1.42
C ASP A 59 8.89 5.34 2.22
N PHE A 60 9.98 4.66 1.89
CA PHE A 60 10.43 3.50 2.65
C PHE A 60 10.90 3.89 4.05
N ASP A 61 11.53 5.06 4.21
CA ASP A 61 11.90 5.57 5.52
C ASP A 61 10.67 5.93 6.38
N ASN A 62 9.61 6.48 5.77
CA ASN A 62 8.32 6.67 6.43
C ASN A 62 7.70 5.32 6.87
N LEU A 63 7.75 4.30 5.99
CA LEU A 63 7.29 2.94 6.32
C LEU A 63 8.11 2.31 7.46
N LYS A 64 9.44 2.48 7.49
CA LYS A 64 10.30 2.00 8.59
C LYS A 64 9.96 2.69 9.91
N GLY A 65 9.58 3.95 9.83
CA GLY A 65 9.16 4.76 10.98
C GLY A 65 7.73 4.51 11.45
N PHE A 66 6.93 3.71 10.72
CA PHE A 66 5.53 3.45 11.04
C PHE A 66 5.39 2.86 12.44
N LYS A 67 4.49 3.45 13.22
CA LYS A 67 4.15 3.00 14.57
C LYS A 67 2.65 2.97 14.73
N TYR A 68 2.18 1.92 15.38
CA TYR A 68 0.79 1.80 15.75
C TYR A 68 0.43 2.82 16.83
N GLY A 69 -0.49 3.73 16.49
CA GLY A 69 -1.24 4.58 17.40
C GLY A 69 -2.69 4.11 17.56
N THR A 70 -3.27 4.34 18.73
CA THR A 70 -4.67 3.98 19.04
C THR A 70 -5.50 5.26 19.15
N PRO A 71 -6.69 5.35 18.51
CA PRO A 71 -7.38 4.30 17.76
C PRO A 71 -7.01 4.23 16.27
N ILE A 72 -6.24 5.19 15.75
CA ILE A 72 -5.91 5.32 14.33
C ILE A 72 -4.39 5.46 14.17
N SER A 73 -3.84 4.79 13.16
CA SER A 73 -2.50 5.01 12.64
C SER A 73 -2.58 5.32 11.16
N GLU A 74 -1.69 6.16 10.67
CA GLU A 74 -1.65 6.55 9.25
C GLU A 74 -0.25 6.29 8.71
N CYS A 75 -0.20 5.80 7.47
CA CYS A 75 1.02 5.67 6.70
C CYS A 75 0.84 6.46 5.41
N TYR A 76 1.58 7.57 5.34
CA TYR A 76 1.58 8.48 4.22
C TYR A 76 2.78 8.21 3.31
N PHE A 77 2.54 8.38 2.02
CA PHE A 77 3.54 8.35 0.97
C PHE A 77 3.64 9.76 0.37
N ILE A 78 4.82 10.13 -0.10
CA ILE A 78 5.07 11.39 -0.79
C ILE A 78 4.26 11.44 -2.09
N GLU A 79 4.11 10.31 -2.77
CA GLU A 79 3.15 10.18 -3.86
C GLU A 79 1.71 10.22 -3.30
N PRO A 80 0.94 11.30 -3.54
CA PRO A 80 -0.35 11.55 -2.87
C PRO A 80 -1.47 10.60 -3.31
N ASP A 81 -1.21 9.78 -4.32
CA ASP A 81 -2.13 8.89 -5.00
C ASP A 81 -2.59 7.73 -4.13
N PHE A 82 -1.84 7.43 -3.07
CA PHE A 82 -2.01 6.24 -2.25
C PHE A 82 -1.71 6.55 -0.78
N HIS A 83 -2.67 6.28 0.10
CA HIS A 83 -2.42 6.32 1.54
C HIS A 83 -3.12 5.18 2.26
N LEU A 84 -2.53 4.76 3.38
CA LEU A 84 -3.06 3.71 4.24
C LEU A 84 -3.53 4.32 5.57
N THR A 85 -4.81 4.14 5.87
CA THR A 85 -5.36 4.44 7.21
C THR A 85 -5.61 3.12 7.92
N VAL A 86 -5.01 2.93 9.08
CA VAL A 86 -5.11 1.71 9.89
C VAL A 86 -5.90 2.01 11.15
N LEU A 87 -7.10 1.46 11.26
CA LEU A 87 -7.91 1.52 12.47
C LEU A 87 -7.69 0.27 13.32
N HIS A 88 -7.57 0.48 14.63
CA HIS A 88 -7.34 -0.56 15.61
C HIS A 88 -8.66 -1.00 16.25
N PHE A 89 -8.94 -2.30 16.19
CA PHE A 89 -10.11 -2.91 16.83
C PHE A 89 -9.63 -4.02 17.79
N GLY A 90 -9.33 -3.64 19.03
CA GLY A 90 -8.68 -4.54 19.99
C GLY A 90 -7.18 -4.70 19.69
N ASP A 91 -6.59 -5.76 20.23
CA ASP A 91 -5.13 -5.93 20.21
C ASP A 91 -4.60 -6.52 18.89
N GLU A 92 -5.43 -7.32 18.19
CA GLU A 92 -4.99 -8.16 17.06
C GLU A 92 -5.69 -7.84 15.73
N ASP A 93 -6.88 -7.23 15.76
CA ASP A 93 -7.65 -6.96 14.55
C ASP A 93 -7.47 -5.51 14.08
N LEU A 94 -7.17 -5.38 12.79
CA LEU A 94 -6.98 -4.12 12.10
C LEU A 94 -7.98 -3.97 10.96
N VAL A 95 -8.44 -2.74 10.76
CA VAL A 95 -9.10 -2.34 9.52
C VAL A 95 -8.17 -1.41 8.77
N VAL A 96 -7.71 -1.85 7.61
CA VAL A 96 -6.87 -1.08 6.72
C VAL A 96 -7.74 -0.51 5.61
N TYR A 97 -7.85 0.81 5.58
CA TYR A 97 -8.37 1.54 4.44
C TYR A 97 -7.22 1.87 3.50
N VAL A 98 -7.41 1.48 2.26
CA VAL A 98 -6.49 1.75 1.17
C VAL A 98 -7.14 2.81 0.30
N ASN A 99 -6.68 4.03 0.46
CA ASN A 99 -7.30 5.20 -0.13
C ASN A 99 -6.53 5.61 -1.37
N ILE A 100 -7.26 5.85 -2.46
CA ILE A 100 -6.71 6.14 -3.78
C ILE A 100 -7.29 7.49 -4.24
N ASP A 101 -6.44 8.46 -4.57
CA ASP A 101 -6.91 9.71 -5.21
C ASP A 101 -7.27 9.42 -6.68
N SER A 102 -8.48 9.80 -7.09
CA SER A 102 -8.98 9.61 -8.45
C SER A 102 -8.67 10.78 -9.39
N GLY A 103 -8.30 11.95 -8.85
CA GLY A 103 -8.09 13.17 -9.61
C GLY A 103 -6.95 13.08 -10.63
N LEU A 104 -5.95 12.24 -10.35
CA LEU A 104 -4.80 12.02 -11.22
C LEU A 104 -5.11 11.07 -12.39
N ARG A 105 -6.13 10.21 -12.28
CA ARG A 105 -6.56 9.35 -13.41
C ARG A 105 -7.14 10.13 -14.58
N TYR A 106 -7.73 11.29 -14.31
CA TYR A 106 -8.50 12.04 -15.30
C TYR A 106 -7.85 13.35 -15.73
N ALA A 107 -7.14 14.05 -14.83
CA ALA A 107 -6.65 15.40 -15.12
C ALA A 107 -5.27 15.72 -14.55
N ASN A 108 -4.59 14.76 -13.91
CA ASN A 108 -3.36 15.02 -13.15
C ASN A 108 -3.56 16.14 -12.10
N VAL A 109 -4.72 16.15 -11.42
CA VAL A 109 -5.07 17.10 -10.36
C VAL A 109 -5.27 16.32 -9.06
N ALA A 110 -4.66 16.75 -7.96
CA ALA A 110 -4.99 16.21 -6.64
C ALA A 110 -6.42 16.66 -6.29
N THR A 111 -7.34 15.72 -6.15
CA THR A 111 -8.75 16.03 -5.86
C THR A 111 -9.16 15.63 -4.47
N GLU A 112 -8.33 14.84 -3.78
CA GLU A 112 -8.66 14.20 -2.50
C GLU A 112 -9.96 13.37 -2.57
N SER A 113 -10.43 13.08 -3.78
CA SER A 113 -11.68 12.39 -4.07
C SER A 113 -11.33 11.07 -4.75
N GLY A 114 -11.89 9.95 -4.29
CA GLY A 114 -11.57 8.67 -4.90
C GLY A 114 -12.13 7.47 -4.15
N ILE A 115 -11.50 6.32 -4.36
CA ILE A 115 -11.99 5.04 -3.85
C ILE A 115 -11.17 4.65 -2.62
N ALA A 116 -11.88 4.28 -1.56
CA ALA A 116 -11.32 3.63 -0.38
C ALA A 116 -11.67 2.15 -0.39
N ILE A 117 -10.68 1.29 -0.27
CA ILE A 117 -10.88 -0.16 -0.16
C ILE A 117 -10.60 -0.57 1.28
N LYS A 118 -11.57 -1.25 1.89
CA LYS A 118 -11.46 -1.75 3.26
C LYS A 118 -10.97 -3.20 3.26
N LEU A 119 -9.90 -3.47 4.00
CA LEU A 119 -9.41 -4.81 4.32
C LEU A 119 -9.45 -5.01 5.83
N ASN A 120 -10.12 -6.05 6.30
CA ASN A 120 -10.00 -6.50 7.68
C ASN A 120 -8.85 -7.49 7.74
N VAL A 121 -7.83 -7.23 8.54
CA VAL A 121 -6.61 -8.04 8.62
C VAL A 121 -6.20 -8.20 10.06
N THR A 122 -5.41 -9.23 10.36
CA THR A 122 -4.73 -9.29 11.66
C THR A 122 -3.48 -8.43 11.63
N LYS A 123 -3.03 -7.98 12.80
CA LYS A 123 -1.78 -7.25 12.99
C LYS A 123 -0.59 -7.98 12.37
N ASP A 124 -0.43 -9.27 12.66
CA ASP A 124 0.62 -10.13 12.08
C ASP A 124 0.62 -10.13 10.55
N LYS A 125 -0.54 -10.20 9.90
CA LYS A 125 -0.63 -10.18 8.44
C LYS A 125 -0.22 -8.84 7.87
N PHE A 126 -0.60 -7.75 8.54
CA PHE A 126 -0.22 -6.40 8.14
C PHE A 126 1.28 -6.16 8.34
N ASP A 127 1.83 -6.52 9.49
CA ASP A 127 3.26 -6.42 9.78
C ASP A 127 4.08 -7.25 8.79
N HIS A 128 3.63 -8.47 8.47
CA HIS A 128 4.29 -9.28 7.44
C HIS A 128 4.29 -8.58 6.07
N PHE A 129 3.15 -7.99 5.69
CA PHE A 129 3.04 -7.24 4.44
C PHE A 129 3.97 -6.02 4.39
N ILE A 130 4.02 -5.21 5.44
CA ILE A 130 4.92 -4.05 5.54
C ILE A 130 6.38 -4.49 5.46
N ASN A 131 6.77 -5.53 6.20
CA ASN A 131 8.13 -6.07 6.17
C ASN A 131 8.52 -6.62 4.79
N GLN A 132 7.58 -7.20 4.06
CA GLN A 132 7.81 -7.63 2.67
C GLN A 132 8.08 -6.44 1.74
N LEU A 133 7.37 -5.32 1.93
CA LEU A 133 7.62 -4.07 1.20
C LEU A 133 9.00 -3.51 1.57
N LEU A 134 9.31 -3.38 2.86
CA LEU A 134 10.59 -2.85 3.34
C LEU A 134 11.80 -3.63 2.81
N SER A 135 11.69 -4.96 2.76
CA SER A 135 12.74 -5.80 2.18
C SER A 135 12.89 -5.69 0.65
N ILE A 136 12.13 -4.83 -0.03
CA ILE A 136 12.48 -4.37 -1.38
C ILE A 136 13.60 -3.34 -1.29
N ASN A 137 13.47 -2.35 -0.41
CA ASN A 137 14.44 -1.29 -0.22
C ASN A 137 15.80 -1.85 0.25
N ASP A 138 15.78 -2.78 1.21
CA ASP A 138 17.00 -3.41 1.75
C ASP A 138 17.77 -4.27 0.72
N ALA A 139 17.16 -4.59 -0.42
CA ALA A 139 17.78 -5.42 -1.46
C ALA A 139 18.63 -4.63 -2.46
N TYR A 140 18.72 -3.30 -2.31
CA TYR A 140 19.33 -2.37 -3.25
C TYR A 140 20.14 -1.27 -2.56
#